data_AF-A0A975VGW7-F1
#
_entry.id   AF-A0A975VGW7-F1
#
_cell.length_a   1.000
_cell.length_b   1.000
_cell.length_c   1.000
_cell.angle_alpha   90.00
_cell.angle_beta   90.00
_cell.angle_gamma   90.00
#
_symmetry.space_group_name_H-M   'P 1'
#
loop_
_entity.id
_entity.type
_entity.pdbx_description
1 polymer ?
#
loop_
_entity_poly.entity_id
_entity_poly.type
_entity_poly.pdbx_seq_one_letter_code
_entity_poly.pdbx_strand_id
1 'polypeptide(L)'
;MELQELAGKTCVVGVNYFGLQGELLKQSQYCGQVAKVDGELGITIALRHSDPTVTQAEFILPPNLDAWFKAPPGHYKHPPSGVDMENPDYLVTWNVFRTQDNKPEGQHEWWEWVPNTERPQVGPGAI
;
A
#
# COMPACT_ATOMS: atom_id res chain seq x y z
N MET A 1 -1.06 2.17 -18.47
CA MET A 1 -1.62 1.16 -17.57
C MET A 1 -3.00 1.63 -17.23
N GLU A 2 -3.98 0.77 -17.41
CA GLU A 2 -5.39 1.01 -17.08
C GLU A 2 -5.74 0.31 -15.77
N LEU A 3 -6.76 0.82 -15.07
CA LEU A 3 -7.18 0.30 -13.76
C LEU A 3 -7.52 -1.20 -13.83
N GLN A 4 -8.23 -1.63 -14.88
CA GLN A 4 -8.70 -3.01 -15.01
C GLN A 4 -7.55 -4.01 -15.21
N GLU A 5 -6.37 -3.55 -15.66
CA GLU A 5 -5.17 -4.40 -15.82
C GLU A 5 -4.55 -4.82 -14.47
N LEU A 6 -4.96 -4.16 -13.38
CA LEU A 6 -4.48 -4.49 -12.04
C LEU A 6 -5.14 -5.72 -11.44
N ALA A 7 -6.32 -6.13 -11.89
CA ALA A 7 -7.05 -7.25 -11.30
C ALA A 7 -6.19 -8.52 -11.28
N GLY A 8 -6.07 -9.15 -10.11
CA GLY A 8 -5.26 -10.35 -9.91
C GLY A 8 -3.76 -10.12 -9.85
N LYS A 9 -3.27 -8.88 -9.99
CA LYS A 9 -1.84 -8.56 -9.89
C LYS A 9 -1.37 -8.56 -8.45
N THR A 10 -0.13 -9.00 -8.25
CA THR A 10 0.53 -9.02 -6.93
C THR A 10 1.22 -7.69 -6.67
N CYS A 11 1.19 -7.23 -5.43
CA CYS A 11 1.82 -5.98 -5.07
C CYS A 11 2.33 -5.93 -3.64
N VAL A 12 3.36 -5.11 -3.46
CA VAL A 12 3.84 -4.66 -2.16
C VAL A 12 3.49 -3.19 -2.02
N VAL A 13 2.72 -2.86 -0.99
CA VAL A 13 2.22 -1.51 -0.73
C VAL A 13 3.02 -0.91 0.42
N GLY A 14 3.62 0.26 0.21
CA GLY A 14 4.24 1.09 1.25
C GLY A 14 3.39 2.33 1.51
N VAL A 15 3.11 2.62 2.78
CA VAL A 15 2.34 3.80 3.19
C VAL A 15 3.12 4.57 4.24
N ASN A 16 3.45 5.82 3.94
CA ASN A 16 4.06 6.75 4.87
C ASN A 16 2.97 7.67 5.44
N TYR A 17 2.85 7.73 6.76
CA TYR A 17 1.91 8.60 7.44
C TYR A 17 2.65 9.83 7.96
N PHE A 18 2.16 11.00 7.62
CA PHE A 18 2.72 12.29 8.00
C PHE A 18 1.78 13.07 8.90
N GLY A 19 2.35 13.81 9.85
CA GLY A 19 1.60 14.71 10.70
C GLY A 19 1.33 16.06 10.03
N LEU A 20 0.80 17.00 10.82
CA LEU A 20 0.34 18.31 10.33
C LEU A 20 1.49 19.21 9.88
N GLN A 21 2.71 18.95 10.36
CA GLN A 21 3.90 19.71 9.99
C GLN A 21 4.74 18.98 8.93
N GLY A 22 4.21 17.88 8.36
CA GLY A 22 4.92 17.05 7.38
C GLY A 22 5.96 16.13 8.00
N GLU A 23 5.96 15.97 9.32
CA GLU A 23 6.82 15.02 10.02
C GLU A 23 6.36 13.58 9.79
N LEU A 24 7.29 12.66 9.57
CA LEU A 24 6.97 11.25 9.39
C LEU A 24 6.56 10.63 10.73
N LEU A 25 5.31 10.17 10.84
CA LEU A 25 4.76 9.55 12.03
C LEU A 25 4.92 8.03 12.03
N LYS A 26 4.67 7.40 10.88
CA LYS A 26 4.66 5.95 10.75
C LYS A 26 4.94 5.53 9.32
N GLN A 27 5.59 4.38 9.17
CA GLN A 27 5.66 3.66 7.90
C GLN A 27 4.98 2.30 8.07
N SER A 28 4.10 1.96 7.14
CA SER A 28 3.45 0.66 7.05
C SER A 28 3.78 0.01 5.72
N GLN A 29 3.87 -1.32 5.72
CA GLN A 29 3.96 -2.11 4.51
C GLN A 29 2.87 -3.17 4.51
N TYR A 30 2.40 -3.54 3.33
CA TYR A 30 1.44 -4.60 3.11
C TYR A 30 1.83 -5.40 1.87
N CYS A 31 1.54 -6.70 1.88
CA CYS A 31 1.76 -7.57 0.72
C CYS A 31 0.45 -8.26 0.37
N GLY A 32 0.07 -8.24 -0.91
CA GLY A 32 -1.22 -8.80 -1.30
C GLY A 32 -1.40 -8.97 -2.80
N GLN A 33 -2.65 -9.22 -3.17
CA GLN A 33 -3.10 -9.33 -4.55
C GLN A 33 -4.33 -8.45 -4.74
N VAL A 34 -4.42 -7.80 -5.89
CA VAL A 34 -5.58 -6.98 -6.25
C VAL A 34 -6.79 -7.89 -6.43
N ALA A 35 -7.77 -7.74 -5.55
CA ALA A 35 -9.01 -8.52 -5.56
C ALA A 35 -10.13 -7.83 -6.35
N LYS A 36 -10.22 -6.50 -6.25
CA LYS A 36 -11.21 -5.70 -6.96
C LYS A 36 -10.60 -4.37 -7.42
N VAL A 37 -11.04 -3.89 -8.57
CA VAL A 37 -10.73 -2.56 -9.06
C VAL A 37 -12.02 -1.83 -9.39
N ASP A 38 -12.16 -0.62 -8.86
CA ASP A 38 -13.33 0.22 -9.02
C ASP A 38 -12.89 1.69 -9.06
N GLY A 39 -13.36 2.44 -10.06
CA GLY A 39 -12.95 3.84 -10.25
C GLY A 39 -13.52 4.80 -9.20
N GLU A 40 -14.58 4.41 -8.50
CA GLU A 40 -15.22 5.22 -7.46
C GLU A 40 -14.88 4.69 -6.06
N LEU A 41 -14.89 3.36 -5.89
CA LEU A 41 -14.64 2.73 -4.58
C LEU A 41 -13.15 2.49 -4.29
N GLY A 42 -12.29 2.49 -5.33
CA GLY A 42 -10.85 2.27 -5.21
C GLY A 42 -10.38 0.87 -5.62
N ILE A 43 -9.13 0.58 -5.27
CA ILE A 43 -8.47 -0.69 -5.58
C ILE A 43 -8.35 -1.50 -4.29
N THR A 44 -9.08 -2.61 -4.22
CA THR A 44 -9.07 -3.52 -3.06
C THR A 44 -7.93 -4.54 -3.20
N ILE A 45 -7.06 -4.58 -2.20
CA ILE A 45 -5.96 -5.54 -2.07
C ILE A 45 -6.35 -6.57 -1.01
N ALA A 46 -6.42 -7.84 -1.41
CA ALA A 46 -6.51 -8.95 -0.46
C ALA A 46 -5.12 -9.22 0.11
N LEU A 47 -4.93 -8.93 1.39
CA LEU A 47 -3.65 -9.07 2.08
C LEU A 47 -3.30 -10.55 2.24
N ARG A 48 -2.01 -10.87 2.11
CA ARG A 48 -1.50 -12.23 2.32
C ARG A 48 -0.94 -12.37 3.73
N HIS A 49 -1.05 -13.58 4.25
CA HIS A 49 -0.44 -13.99 5.52
C HIS A 49 0.14 -15.40 5.33
N SER A 50 1.28 -15.70 5.96
CA SER A 50 1.90 -17.03 5.84
C SER A 50 1.17 -18.10 6.67
N ASP A 51 0.55 -17.69 7.78
CA ASP A 51 -0.36 -18.53 8.55
C ASP A 51 -1.75 -18.57 7.88
N PRO A 52 -2.22 -19.74 7.39
CA PRO A 52 -3.51 -19.87 6.72
C PRO A 52 -4.71 -19.79 7.68
N THR A 53 -4.49 -19.80 9.00
CA THR A 53 -5.55 -19.65 10.00
C THR A 53 -5.94 -18.19 10.23
N VAL A 54 -5.10 -17.25 9.80
CA VAL A 54 -5.38 -15.81 9.89
C VAL A 54 -6.38 -15.43 8.81
N THR A 55 -7.51 -14.84 9.23
CA THR A 55 -8.51 -14.31 8.31
C THR A 55 -7.88 -13.30 7.36
N GLN A 56 -8.09 -13.50 6.07
CA GLN A 56 -7.61 -12.59 5.04
C GLN A 56 -8.26 -11.21 5.20
N ALA A 57 -7.43 -10.20 5.43
CA ALA A 57 -7.86 -8.81 5.52
C ALA A 57 -7.82 -8.14 4.14
N GLU A 58 -8.64 -7.12 3.95
CA GLU A 58 -8.64 -6.27 2.76
C GLU A 58 -8.07 -4.90 3.07
N PHE A 59 -7.37 -4.31 2.09
CA PHE A 59 -6.85 -2.96 2.15
C PHE A 59 -7.24 -2.20 0.89
N ILE A 60 -7.90 -1.05 1.03
CA ILE A 60 -8.42 -0.28 -0.10
C ILE A 60 -7.51 0.91 -0.35
N LEU A 61 -7.03 1.04 -1.59
CA LEU A 61 -6.24 2.16 -2.07
C LEU A 61 -7.08 3.08 -2.96
N PRO A 62 -6.77 4.38 -3.02
CA PRO A 62 -7.38 5.24 -4.02
C PRO A 62 -7.10 4.74 -5.44
N PRO A 63 -8.02 4.95 -6.40
CA PRO A 63 -7.89 4.46 -7.78
C PRO A 63 -6.94 5.33 -8.63
N ASN A 64 -5.78 5.68 -8.09
CA ASN A 64 -4.74 6.45 -8.78
C ASN A 64 -3.55 5.55 -9.11
N LEU A 65 -3.20 5.49 -10.39
CA LEU A 65 -2.14 4.64 -10.92
C LEU A 65 -0.74 5.27 -10.86
N ASP A 66 -0.63 6.57 -10.56
CA ASP A 66 0.66 7.27 -10.44
C ASP A 66 1.49 6.76 -9.25
N ALA A 67 0.82 6.13 -8.27
CA ALA A 67 1.46 5.46 -7.12
C ALA A 67 2.01 4.07 -7.45
N TRP A 68 1.78 3.53 -8.67
CA TRP A 68 2.06 2.15 -9.03
C TRP A 68 3.29 2.03 -9.94
N PHE A 69 4.27 1.24 -9.51
CA PHE A 69 5.52 1.01 -10.21
C PHE A 69 5.71 -0.46 -10.49
N LYS A 70 6.23 -0.82 -11.66
CA LYS A 70 6.68 -2.20 -11.90
C LYS A 70 7.74 -2.57 -10.88
N ALA A 71 7.54 -3.68 -10.17
CA ALA A 71 8.51 -4.10 -9.18
C ALA A 71 9.74 -4.71 -9.87
N PRO A 72 10.95 -4.36 -9.42
CA PRO A 72 12.14 -5.13 -9.76
C PRO A 72 11.97 -6.60 -9.31
N PRO A 73 12.51 -7.57 -10.06
CA PRO A 73 12.62 -8.95 -9.60
C PRO A 73 13.35 -9.03 -8.25
N GLY A 74 12.93 -9.96 -7.39
CA GLY A 74 13.51 -10.17 -6.08
C GLY A 74 12.52 -10.69 -5.05
N HIS A 75 13.00 -10.81 -3.81
CA HIS A 75 12.22 -11.24 -2.66
C HIS A 75 11.80 -10.05 -1.80
N TYR A 76 10.51 -9.96 -1.53
CA TYR A 76 9.91 -8.91 -0.73
C TYR A 76 9.29 -9.52 0.52
N LYS A 77 10.05 -9.47 1.61
CA LYS A 77 9.64 -10.03 2.90
C LYS A 77 8.84 -8.99 3.68
N HIS A 78 7.70 -9.41 4.21
CA HIS A 78 6.90 -8.64 5.15
C HIS A 78 6.80 -9.40 6.49
N PRO A 79 7.78 -9.20 7.39
CA PRO A 79 7.90 -9.96 8.64
C PRO A 79 6.63 -10.00 9.49
N PRO A 80 5.84 -8.91 9.65
CA PRO A 80 4.62 -8.95 10.45
C PRO A 80 3.59 -9.99 9.98
N SER A 81 3.54 -10.26 8.66
CA SER A 81 2.64 -11.28 8.08
C SER A 81 3.33 -12.62 7.80
N GLY A 82 4.65 -12.69 7.98
CA GLY A 82 5.50 -13.81 7.56
C GLY A 82 5.57 -14.06 6.05
N VAL A 83 4.96 -13.21 5.21
CA VAL A 83 4.98 -13.35 3.74
C VAL A 83 6.36 -13.06 3.18
N ASP A 84 6.84 -13.94 2.30
CA ASP A 84 7.97 -13.71 1.40
C ASP A 84 7.43 -13.75 -0.04
N MET A 85 7.29 -12.56 -0.65
CA MET A 85 6.73 -12.44 -1.99
C MET A 85 7.85 -12.40 -3.01
N GLU A 86 7.93 -13.44 -3.84
CA GLU A 86 8.87 -13.52 -4.95
C GLU A 86 8.31 -12.82 -6.19
N ASN A 87 9.07 -11.89 -6.77
CA ASN A 87 8.79 -11.21 -8.03
C ASN A 87 7.36 -10.64 -8.14
N PRO A 88 6.92 -9.74 -7.22
CA PRO A 88 5.64 -9.07 -7.35
C PRO A 88 5.50 -8.35 -8.69
N ASP A 89 4.26 -8.15 -9.16
CA ASP A 89 4.04 -7.34 -10.37
C ASP A 89 4.34 -5.85 -10.11
N TYR A 90 3.99 -5.35 -8.92
CA TYR A 90 4.05 -3.92 -8.60
C TYR A 90 4.55 -3.59 -7.19
N LEU A 91 5.21 -2.44 -7.08
CA LEU A 91 5.36 -1.67 -5.84
C LEU A 91 4.38 -0.52 -5.87
N VAL A 92 3.70 -0.27 -4.77
CA VAL A 92 2.70 0.79 -4.65
C VAL A 92 3.05 1.67 -3.48
N THR A 93 3.14 2.99 -3.68
CA THR A 93 3.57 3.90 -2.61
C THR A 93 2.65 5.09 -2.43
N TRP A 94 2.25 5.30 -1.18
CA TRP A 94 1.33 6.36 -0.78
C TRP A 94 1.90 7.17 0.38
N ASN A 95 1.66 8.47 0.34
CA ASN A 95 1.87 9.37 1.45
C ASN A 95 0.49 9.79 1.98
N VAL A 96 0.28 9.66 3.29
CA VAL A 96 -1.00 9.92 3.95
C VAL A 96 -0.79 11.03 4.96
N PHE A 97 -1.35 12.21 4.70
CA PHE A 97 -1.13 13.42 5.50
C PHE A 97 -2.32 13.66 6.43
N ARG A 98 -2.03 13.89 7.70
CA ARG A 98 -3.04 14.41 8.63
C ARG A 98 -3.37 15.84 8.23
N THR A 99 -4.65 16.16 8.05
CA THR A 99 -5.09 17.49 7.56
C THR A 99 -5.73 18.37 8.64
N GLN A 100 -6.08 17.82 9.80
CA GLN A 100 -6.62 18.59 10.93
C GLN A 100 -6.01 18.19 12.27
N ASP A 101 -5.99 19.14 13.21
CA ASP A 101 -5.66 18.86 14.60
C ASP A 101 -6.83 18.23 15.34
N ASN A 102 -6.54 17.41 16.34
CA ASN A 102 -7.49 16.55 17.01
C ASN A 102 -8.60 17.41 17.64
N LYS A 103 -9.78 17.48 17.01
CA LYS A 103 -10.95 18.15 17.59
C LYS A 103 -11.59 17.22 18.62
N PRO A 104 -12.27 17.77 19.65
CA PRO A 104 -12.91 16.96 20.68
C PRO A 104 -13.79 15.84 20.09
N GLU A 105 -13.83 14.71 20.82
CA GLU A 105 -14.41 13.43 20.39
C GLU A 105 -15.71 13.57 19.58
N GLY A 106 -15.72 12.99 18.37
CA GLY A 106 -16.90 12.90 17.50
C GLY A 106 -16.69 13.37 16.06
N GLN A 107 -15.51 13.88 15.69
CA GLN A 107 -15.18 14.22 14.30
C GLN A 107 -14.11 13.27 13.73
N HIS A 108 -14.36 12.81 12.51
CA HIS A 108 -13.49 11.90 11.77
C HIS A 108 -12.07 12.48 11.65
N GLU A 109 -11.03 11.65 11.79
CA GLU A 109 -9.68 12.05 11.43
C GLU A 109 -9.61 12.24 9.91
N TRP A 110 -9.29 13.45 9.47
CA TRP A 110 -9.20 13.78 8.05
C TRP A 110 -7.77 13.49 7.56
N TRP A 111 -7.62 12.39 6.84
CA TRP A 111 -6.37 12.01 6.19
C TRP A 111 -6.48 12.25 4.69
N GLU A 112 -5.45 12.87 4.11
CA GLU A 112 -5.33 13.05 2.66
C GLU A 112 -4.36 12.04 2.09
N TRP A 113 -4.82 11.30 1.09
CA TRP A 113 -3.99 10.34 0.34
C TRP A 113 -3.37 11.04 -0.86
N VAL A 114 -2.05 11.09 -0.88
CA VAL A 114 -1.26 11.65 -1.98
C VAL A 114 -0.42 10.53 -2.60
N PRO A 115 -0.53 10.28 -3.92
CA PRO A 115 0.29 9.26 -4.56
C PRO A 115 1.76 9.65 -4.42
N ASN A 116 2.59 8.73 -3.94
CA ASN A 116 4.03 8.96 -3.95
C ASN A 116 4.55 8.54 -5.33
N THR A 117 4.87 9.52 -6.15
CA THR A 117 5.31 9.35 -7.54
C THR A 117 6.82 9.13 -7.67
N GLU A 118 7.56 9.20 -6.56
CA GLU A 118 8.97 8.82 -6.53
C GLU A 118 9.10 7.30 -6.53
N ARG A 119 9.94 6.78 -7.45
CA ARG A 119 10.15 5.34 -7.54
C ARG A 119 10.75 4.81 -6.22
N PRO A 120 10.16 3.78 -5.60
CA PRO A 120 10.69 3.20 -4.38
C PRO A 120 12.11 2.66 -4.59
N GLN A 121 13.02 3.00 -3.69
CA GLN A 121 14.34 2.38 -3.66
C GLN A 121 14.25 1.04 -2.93
N VAL A 122 14.45 -0.06 -3.67
CA VAL A 122 14.64 -1.38 -3.07
C VAL A 122 16.13 -1.53 -2.73
N GLY A 123 16.43 -1.80 -1.46
CA GLY A 123 17.82 -2.01 -1.03
C GLY A 123 18.48 -3.17 -1.77
N PRO A 124 19.81 -3.15 -1.98
CA PRO A 124 20.54 -4.23 -2.63
C PRO A 124 20.52 -5.47 -1.71
N GLY A 125 19.51 -6.32 -1.87
CA GLY A 125 19.33 -7.56 -1.11
C GLY A 125 18.83 -8.73 -1.96
N ALA A 126 19.04 -8.64 -3.28
CA ALA A 126 18.71 -9.71 -4.22
C ALA A 126 19.90 -9.93 -5.17
N ILE A 127 20.91 -10.63 -4.68
CA ILE A 127 21.85 -11.48 -5.43
C ILE A 127 22.38 -12.55 -4.49
#